data_AF-A0A1F3AAJ6-F1
#
_entry.id   AF-A0A1F3AAJ6-F1
#
_cell.length_a   1.000
_cell.length_b   1.000
_cell.length_c   1.000
_cell.angle_alpha   90.00
_cell.angle_beta   90.00
_cell.angle_gamma   90.00
#
_symmetry.space_group_name_H-M   'P 1'
#
loop_
_entity.id
_entity.type
_entity.pdbx_description
1 polymer ?
#
loop_
_entity_poly.entity_id
_entity_poly.type
_entity_poly.pdbx_seq_one_letter_code
_entity_poly.pdbx_strand_id
1 'polypeptide(L)'
;MKMKLEIARVPGEIRRLCIIAEETTPRWSRVLFAASLLTMWLVGQDRSNALGPFIAPYLILTWVLAGGTGLYIAVTVYKGYLARRAASR
;
A
#
# COMPACT_ATOMS: atom_id res chain seq x y z
N MET A 1 -26.03 19.79 1.43
CA MET A 1 -24.93 20.48 0.73
C MET A 1 -23.56 20.38 1.41
N LYS A 2 -23.34 19.49 2.40
CA LYS A 2 -22.01 19.20 3.00
C LYS A 2 -21.23 18.10 2.24
N MET A 3 -21.95 17.12 1.71
CA MET A 3 -21.38 15.93 1.08
C MET A 3 -20.52 16.22 -0.17
N LYS A 4 -20.84 17.28 -0.95
CA LYS A 4 -20.04 17.68 -2.13
C LYS A 4 -18.71 18.33 -1.76
N LEU A 5 -18.61 18.97 -0.58
CA LEU A 5 -17.38 19.62 -0.12
C LEU A 5 -16.36 18.60 0.42
N GLU A 6 -16.83 17.52 1.04
CA GLU A 6 -15.96 16.42 1.50
C GLU A 6 -15.33 15.68 0.32
N ILE A 7 -16.12 15.36 -0.72
CA ILE A 7 -15.64 14.69 -1.94
C ILE A 7 -14.56 15.50 -2.67
N ALA A 8 -14.65 16.83 -2.66
CA ALA A 8 -13.63 17.71 -3.25
C ALA A 8 -12.36 17.85 -2.40
N ARG A 9 -12.43 17.54 -1.09
CA ARG A 9 -11.28 17.58 -0.17
C ARG A 9 -10.45 16.31 -0.23
N VAL A 10 -11.10 15.17 -0.46
CA VAL A 10 -10.47 13.85 -0.62
C VAL A 10 -9.29 13.84 -1.60
N PRO A 11 -9.37 14.37 -2.84
CA PRO A 11 -8.24 14.34 -3.78
C PRO A 11 -7.05 15.20 -3.30
N GLY A 12 -7.30 16.28 -2.56
CA GLY A 12 -6.25 17.12 -1.97
C GLY A 12 -5.50 16.43 -0.83
N GLU A 13 -6.21 15.67 0.00
CA GLU A 13 -5.61 14.87 1.07
C GLU A 13 -4.86 13.66 0.52
N ILE A 14 -5.41 12.97 -0.48
CA ILE A 14 -4.71 11.88 -1.17
C ILE A 14 -3.40 12.38 -1.77
N ARG A 15 -3.41 13.52 -2.47
CA ARG A 15 -2.18 14.08 -3.05
C ARG A 15 -1.12 14.39 -1.99
N ARG A 16 -1.50 14.93 -0.83
CA ARG A 16 -0.54 15.16 0.28
C ARG A 16 0.02 13.87 0.85
N LEU A 17 -0.82 12.85 1.03
CA LEU A 17 -0.38 11.54 1.51
C LEU A 17 0.57 10.88 0.51
N CYS A 18 0.32 11.01 -0.80
CA CYS A 18 1.22 10.50 -1.84
C CYS A 18 2.60 11.19 -1.79
N ILE A 19 2.65 12.52 -1.62
CA ILE A 19 3.91 13.26 -1.49
C ILE A 19 4.69 12.80 -0.26
N ILE A 20 4.01 12.67 0.88
CA ILE A 20 4.63 12.19 2.13
C ILE A 20 5.14 10.76 1.93
N ALA A 21 4.34 9.89 1.32
CA ALA A 21 4.76 8.51 1.04
C ALA A 21 5.98 8.46 0.13
N GLU A 22 6.07 9.31 -0.88
CA GLU A 22 7.21 9.32 -1.78
C GLU A 22 8.50 9.74 -1.10
N GLU A 23 8.44 10.67 -0.15
CA GLU A 23 9.58 11.14 0.63
C GLU A 23 9.97 10.19 1.77
N THR A 24 9.00 9.58 2.47
CA THR A 24 9.27 8.80 3.69
C THR A 24 9.46 7.32 3.42
N THR A 25 8.95 6.79 2.31
CA THR A 25 9.01 5.35 2.02
C THR A 25 10.08 5.02 0.98
N PRO A 26 11.01 4.10 1.31
CA PRO A 26 12.04 3.70 0.38
C PRO A 26 11.41 3.00 -0.83
N ARG A 27 12.00 3.20 -2.02
CA ARG A 27 11.46 2.66 -3.27
C ARG A 27 11.29 1.13 -3.23
N TRP A 28 12.21 0.43 -2.59
CA TRP A 28 12.16 -1.04 -2.49
C TRP A 28 10.88 -1.53 -1.78
N SER A 29 10.37 -0.83 -0.77
CA SER A 29 9.19 -1.28 -0.02
C SER A 29 7.91 -1.11 -0.85
N ARG A 30 7.82 -0.03 -1.62
CA ARG A 30 6.73 0.21 -2.58
C ARG A 30 6.71 -0.84 -3.68
N VAL A 31 7.89 -1.15 -4.24
CA VAL A 31 8.03 -2.20 -5.26
C VAL A 31 7.64 -3.56 -4.70
N LEU A 32 8.12 -3.90 -3.50
CA LEU A 32 7.80 -5.18 -2.86
C LEU A 32 6.30 -5.33 -2.58
N PHE A 33 5.65 -4.26 -2.10
CA PHE A 33 4.19 -4.24 -1.89
C PHE A 33 3.43 -4.44 -3.21
N ALA A 34 3.77 -3.67 -4.24
CA ALA A 34 3.13 -3.77 -5.56
C ALA A 34 3.35 -5.14 -6.21
N ALA A 35 4.57 -5.68 -6.12
CA ALA A 35 4.91 -7.01 -6.61
C ALA A 35 4.11 -8.09 -5.88
N SER A 36 3.98 -7.99 -4.55
CA SER A 36 3.19 -8.95 -3.76
C SER A 36 1.72 -8.96 -4.21
N LEU A 37 1.10 -7.79 -4.35
CA LEU A 37 -0.28 -7.69 -4.85
C LEU A 37 -0.43 -8.23 -6.28
N LEU A 38 0.54 -7.92 -7.16
CA LEU A 38 0.53 -8.40 -8.53
C LEU A 38 0.65 -9.93 -8.59
N THR A 39 1.52 -10.53 -7.77
CA THR A 39 1.65 -11.99 -7.72
C THR A 39 0.36 -12.66 -7.27
N MET A 40 -0.35 -12.08 -6.30
CA MET A 40 -1.64 -12.62 -5.84
C MET A 40 -2.71 -12.53 -6.93
N TRP A 41 -2.75 -11.41 -7.67
CA TRP A 41 -3.64 -11.25 -8.80
C TRP A 41 -3.33 -12.26 -9.91
N LEU A 42 -2.05 -12.46 -10.24
CA LEU A 42 -1.61 -13.43 -11.24
C LEU A 42 -1.95 -14.87 -10.85
N VAL A 43 -1.80 -15.25 -9.58
CA VAL A 43 -2.24 -16.57 -9.08
C VAL A 43 -3.74 -16.75 -9.25
N GLY A 44 -4.53 -15.71 -9.00
CA GLY A 44 -5.99 -15.76 -9.25
C GLY A 44 -6.35 -15.89 -10.74
N GLN A 45 -5.49 -15.44 -11.65
CA GLN A 45 -5.65 -15.59 -13.10
C GLN A 45 -5.05 -16.89 -13.64
N ASP A 46 -4.27 -17.63 -12.84
CA ASP A 46 -3.63 -18.87 -13.28
C ASP A 46 -4.66 -19.99 -13.44
N ARG A 47 -5.17 -20.12 -14.67
CA ARG A 47 -6.07 -21.22 -15.07
C ARG A 47 -5.37 -22.57 -15.20
N SER A 48 -4.03 -22.57 -15.29
CA SER A 48 -3.24 -23.79 -15.50
C SER A 48 -2.86 -24.49 -14.21
N ASN A 49 -3.11 -23.86 -13.05
CA ASN A 49 -2.78 -24.37 -11.74
C ASN A 49 -1.31 -24.82 -11.66
N ALA A 50 -0.41 -24.10 -12.34
CA ALA A 50 0.98 -24.51 -12.56
C ALA A 50 1.76 -24.66 -11.25
N LEU A 51 1.33 -23.93 -10.22
CA LEU A 51 1.87 -23.99 -8.86
C LEU A 51 1.32 -25.19 -8.06
N GLY A 52 0.28 -25.87 -8.52
CA GLY A 52 -0.29 -27.09 -7.94
C GLY A 52 -0.42 -27.03 -6.40
N PRO A 53 0.22 -27.96 -5.66
CA PRO A 53 0.12 -28.00 -4.19
C PRO A 53 0.80 -26.81 -3.50
N PHE A 54 1.63 -26.04 -4.20
CA PHE A 54 2.35 -24.89 -3.64
C PHE A 54 1.54 -23.59 -3.68
N ILE A 55 0.34 -23.58 -4.27
CA ILE A 55 -0.51 -22.39 -4.36
C ILE A 55 -0.85 -21.83 -2.98
N ALA A 56 -1.33 -22.69 -2.08
CA ALA A 56 -1.74 -22.27 -0.74
C ALA A 56 -0.57 -21.65 0.07
N PRO A 57 0.60 -22.31 0.23
CA PRO A 57 1.72 -21.71 0.95
C PRO A 57 2.27 -20.46 0.23
N TYR A 58 2.27 -20.40 -1.10
CA TYR A 58 2.68 -19.22 -1.87
C TYR A 58 1.74 -18.03 -1.65
N LEU A 59 0.42 -18.25 -1.66
CA LEU A 59 -0.56 -17.22 -1.35
C LEU A 59 -0.42 -16.73 0.09
N ILE A 60 -0.22 -17.62 1.05
CA ILE A 60 0.02 -17.23 2.45
C ILE A 60 1.26 -16.33 2.56
N LEU A 61 2.37 -16.73 1.93
CA LEU A 61 3.60 -15.95 1.94
C LEU A 61 3.41 -14.56 1.32
N THR A 62 2.75 -14.49 0.15
CA THR A 62 2.48 -13.22 -0.55
C THR A 62 1.51 -12.33 0.23
N TRP A 63 0.49 -12.90 0.90
CA TRP A 63 -0.39 -12.16 1.83
C TRP A 63 0.39 -11.56 3.00
N VAL A 64 1.28 -12.34 3.63
CA VAL A 64 2.11 -11.86 4.75
C VAL A 64 3.05 -10.77 4.29
N LEU A 65 3.68 -10.92 3.12
CA LEU A 65 4.56 -9.90 2.54
C LEU A 65 3.79 -8.62 2.20
N ALA A 66 2.65 -8.72 1.52
CA ALA A 66 1.80 -7.58 1.20
C ALA A 66 1.29 -6.87 2.46
N GLY A 67 0.78 -7.63 3.43
CA GLY A 67 0.30 -7.09 4.71
C GLY A 67 1.40 -6.39 5.50
N GLY A 68 2.56 -7.04 5.64
CA GLY A 68 3.70 -6.49 6.39
C GLY A 68 4.28 -5.24 5.73
N THR A 69 4.48 -5.26 4.41
CA THR A 69 4.99 -4.09 3.68
C THR A 69 3.97 -2.95 3.62
N GLY A 70 2.69 -3.26 3.46
CA GLY A 70 1.60 -2.28 3.52
C GLY A 70 1.53 -1.59 4.89
N LEU A 71 1.62 -2.35 5.99
CA LEU A 71 1.64 -1.80 7.34
C LEU A 71 2.89 -0.93 7.58
N TYR A 72 4.05 -1.38 7.12
CA TYR A 72 5.29 -0.60 7.18
C TYR A 72 5.15 0.75 6.45
N ILE A 73 4.60 0.75 5.23
CA ILE A 73 4.31 1.97 4.46
C ILE A 73 3.33 2.87 5.22
N ALA A 74 2.23 2.32 5.74
CA ALA A 74 1.23 3.09 6.48
C ALA A 74 1.83 3.77 7.72
N VAL A 75 2.63 3.06 8.51
CA VAL A 75 3.27 3.59 9.73
C VAL A 75 4.30 4.67 9.39
N THR A 76 5.11 4.46 8.36
CA THR A 76 6.12 5.45 7.93
C THR A 76 5.48 6.73 7.41
N VAL A 77 4.44 6.60 6.57
CA VAL A 77 3.63 7.74 6.09
C VAL A 77 2.97 8.48 7.25
N TYR A 78 2.37 7.75 8.19
CA TYR A 78 1.70 8.35 9.35
C TYR A 78 2.68 9.14 10.23
N LYS A 79 3.87 8.59 10.49
CA LYS A 79 4.93 9.30 11.22
C LYS A 79 5.38 10.56 10.49
N GLY A 80 5.56 10.49 9.16
CA GLY A 80 5.89 11.65 8.34
C GLY A 80 4.81 12.73 8.38
N TYR A 81 3.54 12.32 8.33
CA TYR A 81 2.40 13.21 8.47
C TYR A 81 2.36 13.91 9.84
N LEU A 82 2.58 13.17 10.92
CA LEU A 82 2.64 13.73 12.28
C LEU A 82 3.79 14.73 12.43
N ALA A 83 4.98 14.41 11.91
CA ALA A 83 6.13 15.31 11.96
C ALA A 83 5.85 16.65 11.24
N ARG A 84 5.23 16.61 10.06
CA ARG A 84 4.82 17.83 9.33
C ARG A 84 3.74 18.62 10.06
N ARG A 85 2.80 17.93 10.72
CA ARG A 85 1.75 18.58 11.52
C ARG A 85 2.33 19.28 12.76
N ALA A 86 3.33 18.68 13.40
CA ALA A 86 4.03 19.28 14.52
C ALA A 86 4.86 20.51 14.09
N ALA A 87 5.49 20.47 12.92
CA ALA A 87 6.26 21.60 12.37
C ALA A 87 5.38 22.79 11.89
N SER A 88 4.09 22.57 11.67
CA SER A 88 3.12 23.61 11.26
C SER A 88 2.40 24.31 12.43
N ARG A 89 2.72 23.96 13.68
CA ARG A 89 2.26 24.64 14.90
C ARG A 89 3.35 25.57 15.41
#